data_AF-A0A074YUT5-F1
#
_entry.id   AF-A0A074YUT5-F1
#
_cell.length_a   1.000
_cell.length_b   1.000
_cell.length_c   1.000
_cell.angle_alpha   90.00
_cell.angle_beta   90.00
_cell.angle_gamma   90.00
#
_symmetry.space_group_name_H-M   'P 1'
#
loop_
_entity.id
_entity.type
_entity.pdbx_description
1 polymer ?
#
loop_
_entity_poly.entity_id
_entity_poly.type
_entity_poly.pdbx_seq_one_letter_code
_entity_poly.pdbx_strand_id
1 'polypeptide(L)'
;MVPIPARKRTVLEILGFLVEYSTLKARSPATVSTEETERINHIDFLCSAYELPKEVRDGVLEYHLPQLRPIDITVAATHQRPSWCITDHAEFMHWRHRRLIFRTDDLDVRSVHDKVTAAQNFITNVLFDANHPAHLPTLGQGQKKIMFQVILRADLAVGGMPVIEEDNLMALWAFLHVLNGQYKHIKLAFVFKDSSDPNNVSSATKREIAPDDSGPLAVIKQNMLSILLTAMIRYAECLHTDRAVPPAEKWKRYLPQDVAADASIPDIRKYHRAREYTTFHARRQVEKIFHTRQKQGFLQKHMCDAFGVGWPMDDTTIKLYTSQLGEPHFPLDLGPFMKEGEADPLGDL
;
A
#
# COMPACT_ATOMS: atom_id res chain seq x y z
N MET A 1 39.95 13.54 17.93
CA MET A 1 38.83 12.78 17.35
C MET A 1 37.82 13.77 16.82
N VAL A 2 37.51 13.79 15.51
CA VAL A 2 36.53 14.74 14.96
C VAL A 2 35.14 14.26 15.37
N PRO A 3 34.31 15.07 16.05
CA PRO A 3 32.98 14.66 16.46
C PRO A 3 32.08 14.41 15.23
N ILE A 4 31.39 13.28 15.21
CA ILE A 4 30.41 12.96 14.17
C ILE A 4 29.21 13.92 14.34
N PRO A 5 28.79 14.65 13.27
CA PRO A 5 27.61 15.51 13.35
C PRO A 5 26.37 14.75 13.80
N ALA A 6 25.53 15.36 14.64
CA ALA A 6 24.36 14.69 15.23
C ALA A 6 23.43 14.05 14.18
N ARG A 7 23.14 14.76 13.09
CA ARG A 7 22.31 14.23 11.99
C ARG A 7 22.91 12.96 11.37
N LYS A 8 24.23 12.96 11.12
CA LYS A 8 24.94 11.81 10.56
C LYS A 8 24.97 10.65 11.55
N ARG A 9 25.14 10.93 12.84
CA ARG A 9 25.07 9.93 13.90
C ARG A 9 23.72 9.19 13.88
N THR A 10 22.60 9.91 13.81
CA THR A 10 21.27 9.29 13.72
C THR A 10 21.10 8.43 12.47
N VAL A 11 21.60 8.88 11.31
CA VAL A 11 21.56 8.08 10.08
C VAL A 11 22.39 6.80 10.22
N LEU A 12 23.60 6.90 10.78
CA LEU A 12 24.45 5.74 11.06
C LEU A 12 23.78 4.77 12.04
N GLU A 13 23.02 5.25 13.02
CA GLU A 13 22.24 4.40 13.94
C GLU A 13 21.11 3.69 13.20
N ILE A 14 20.35 4.39 12.34
CA ILE A 14 19.27 3.79 11.53
C ILE A 14 19.81 2.72 10.59
N LEU A 15 20.99 2.95 10.02
CA LEU A 15 21.62 2.04 9.07
C LEU A 15 22.42 0.90 9.74
N GLY A 16 22.64 0.96 11.06
CA GLY A 16 23.43 -0.02 11.80
C GLY A 16 24.95 0.12 11.64
N PHE A 17 25.44 1.27 11.17
CA PHE A 17 26.87 1.52 10.91
C PHE A 17 27.57 2.39 11.96
N LEU A 18 26.87 2.85 13.01
CA LEU A 18 27.48 3.78 13.97
C LEU A 18 28.76 3.24 14.63
N VAL A 19 28.74 1.98 15.09
CA VAL A 19 29.88 1.37 15.78
C VAL A 19 31.05 1.16 14.81
N GLU A 20 30.75 0.59 13.64
CA GLU A 20 31.75 0.36 12.58
C GLU A 20 32.40 1.68 12.16
N TYR A 21 31.59 2.69 11.84
CA TYR A 21 32.06 3.99 11.40
C TYR A 21 32.92 4.70 12.44
N SER A 22 32.50 4.66 13.71
CA SER A 22 33.25 5.26 14.82
C SER A 22 34.61 4.58 15.01
N THR A 23 34.65 3.25 14.87
CA THR A 23 35.88 2.46 14.96
C THR A 23 36.84 2.79 13.81
N LEU A 24 36.32 2.86 12.58
CA LEU A 24 37.12 3.20 11.39
C LEU A 24 37.68 4.63 11.48
N LYS A 25 36.86 5.61 11.90
CA LYS A 25 37.30 7.01 12.06
C LYS A 25 38.24 7.25 13.24
N ALA A 26 38.35 6.32 14.19
CA ALA A 26 39.29 6.41 15.30
C ALA A 26 40.73 6.05 14.88
N ARG A 27 40.92 5.36 13.75
CA ARG A 27 42.25 4.96 13.25
C ARG A 27 43.06 6.17 12.78
N SER A 28 44.38 6.07 12.92
CA SER A 28 45.29 7.10 12.44
C SER A 28 45.24 7.19 10.90
N PRO A 29 45.15 8.40 10.30
CA PRO A 29 45.20 8.57 8.85
C PRO A 29 46.47 7.97 8.22
N ALA A 30 47.56 7.88 8.98
CA ALA A 30 48.83 7.32 8.51
C ALA A 30 48.84 5.78 8.42
N THR A 31 47.86 5.10 9.02
CA THR A 31 47.81 3.63 9.13
C THR A 31 46.51 3.02 8.62
N VAL A 32 45.56 3.85 8.19
CA VAL A 32 44.31 3.40 7.56
C VAL A 32 44.63 2.76 6.22
N SER A 33 44.08 1.57 5.96
CA SER A 33 44.24 0.92 4.66
C SER A 33 43.36 1.57 3.58
N THR A 34 43.65 1.28 2.32
CA THR A 34 42.81 1.68 1.19
C THR A 34 41.39 1.12 1.33
N GLU A 35 41.26 -0.16 1.70
CA GLU A 35 39.96 -0.82 1.91
C GLU A 35 39.13 -0.14 3.01
N GLU A 36 39.78 0.28 4.10
CA GLU A 36 39.11 1.00 5.19
C GLU A 36 38.65 2.39 4.76
N THR A 37 39.45 3.06 3.93
CA THR A 37 39.06 4.35 3.32
C THR A 37 37.86 4.19 2.41
N GLU A 38 37.87 3.16 1.54
CA GLU A 38 36.74 2.83 0.67
C GLU A 38 35.49 2.49 1.47
N ARG A 39 35.63 1.74 2.57
CA ARG A 39 34.51 1.40 3.45
C ARG A 39 33.91 2.64 4.12
N ILE A 40 34.75 3.55 4.62
CA ILE A 40 34.30 4.85 5.15
C ILE A 40 33.54 5.64 4.07
N ASN A 41 34.10 5.73 2.85
CA ASN A 41 33.49 6.46 1.74
C ASN A 41 32.14 5.86 1.33
N HIS A 42 32.03 4.53 1.34
CA HIS A 42 30.78 3.84 1.06
C HIS A 42 29.72 4.13 2.13
N ILE A 43 30.08 4.08 3.42
CA ILE A 43 29.17 4.46 4.50
C ILE A 43 28.76 5.94 4.40
N ASP A 44 29.70 6.81 4.03
CA ASP A 44 29.44 8.24 3.82
C ASP A 44 28.45 8.48 2.67
N PHE A 45 28.57 7.73 1.57
CA PHE A 45 27.61 7.71 0.47
C PHE A 45 26.22 7.22 0.92
N LEU A 46 26.14 6.15 1.71
CA LEU A 46 24.86 5.67 2.24
C LEU A 46 24.20 6.71 3.16
N CYS A 47 25.01 7.46 3.91
CA CYS A 47 24.51 8.56 4.73
C CYS A 47 23.99 9.72 3.89
N SER A 48 24.65 10.08 2.79
CA SER A 48 24.21 11.19 1.92
C SER A 48 22.92 10.86 1.16
N ALA A 49 22.59 9.58 0.96
CA ALA A 49 21.30 9.18 0.40
C ALA A 49 20.09 9.75 1.18
N TYR A 50 20.24 10.07 2.48
CA TYR A 50 19.20 10.72 3.30
C TYR A 50 18.93 12.19 2.94
N GLU A 51 19.67 12.75 1.99
CA GLU A 51 19.43 14.08 1.41
C GLU A 51 18.56 14.00 0.14
N LEU A 52 18.33 12.80 -0.39
CA LEU A 52 17.49 12.56 -1.56
C LEU A 52 16.00 12.55 -1.19
N PRO A 53 15.09 12.75 -2.17
CA PRO A 53 13.67 12.45 -2.01
C PRO A 53 13.45 11.05 -1.47
N LYS A 54 12.41 10.86 -0.65
CA LYS A 54 12.18 9.64 0.14
C LYS A 54 12.19 8.38 -0.72
N GLU A 55 11.54 8.42 -1.87
CA GLU A 55 11.36 7.30 -2.78
C GLU A 55 12.69 6.91 -3.42
N VAL A 56 13.49 7.90 -3.85
CA VAL A 56 14.83 7.70 -4.40
C VAL A 56 15.79 7.16 -3.34
N ARG A 57 15.77 7.76 -2.14
CA ARG A 57 16.54 7.30 -0.98
C ARG A 57 16.23 5.84 -0.67
N ASP A 58 14.96 5.50 -0.52
CA ASP A 58 14.54 4.14 -0.18
C ASP A 58 15.02 3.16 -1.26
N GLY A 59 14.91 3.50 -2.56
CA GLY A 59 15.44 2.67 -3.65
C GLY A 59 16.96 2.45 -3.59
N VAL A 60 17.75 3.52 -3.37
CA VAL A 60 19.21 3.43 -3.22
C VAL A 60 19.58 2.57 -2.02
N LEU A 61 18.94 2.81 -0.88
CA LEU A 61 19.23 2.09 0.36
C LEU A 61 18.84 0.61 0.26
N GLU A 62 17.69 0.29 -0.34
CA GLU A 62 17.24 -1.10 -0.53
C GLU A 62 18.14 -1.88 -1.50
N TYR A 63 18.76 -1.19 -2.47
CA TYR A 63 19.74 -1.79 -3.39
C TYR A 63 21.05 -2.15 -2.68
N HIS A 64 21.62 -1.23 -1.91
CA HIS A 64 22.89 -1.45 -1.22
C HIS A 64 22.76 -2.25 0.08
N LEU A 65 21.60 -2.20 0.73
CA LEU A 65 21.34 -2.82 2.03
C LEU A 65 20.04 -3.64 1.92
N PRO A 66 20.10 -4.90 1.48
CA PRO A 66 18.92 -5.77 1.35
C PRO A 66 18.16 -5.93 2.67
N GLN A 67 18.86 -5.84 3.80
CA GLN A 67 18.28 -5.79 5.13
C GLN A 67 17.49 -4.51 5.43
N LEU A 68 17.33 -3.57 4.47
CA LEU A 68 16.46 -2.40 4.49
C LEU A 68 15.16 -2.52 3.66
N ARG A 69 14.98 -3.63 2.92
CA ARG A 69 13.76 -3.94 2.15
C ARG A 69 12.49 -3.94 3.02
N PRO A 70 11.33 -3.47 2.53
CA PRO A 70 10.10 -3.40 3.35
C PRO A 70 9.78 -4.71 4.06
N ILE A 71 9.28 -4.62 5.29
CA ILE A 71 8.78 -5.77 6.06
C ILE A 71 7.38 -6.07 5.54
N ASP A 72 7.22 -7.26 4.96
CA ASP A 72 5.91 -7.75 4.54
C ASP A 72 5.21 -8.36 5.76
N ILE A 73 4.17 -7.68 6.24
CA ILE A 73 3.47 -8.09 7.47
C ILE A 73 2.72 -9.42 7.31
N THR A 74 2.60 -9.92 6.08
CA THR A 74 2.01 -11.23 5.77
C THR A 74 3.05 -12.36 5.73
N VAL A 75 4.35 -12.06 5.76
CA VAL A 75 5.43 -13.04 5.63
C VAL A 75 6.34 -13.03 6.86
N ALA A 76 6.16 -14.02 7.73
CA ALA A 76 6.88 -14.16 9.00
C ALA A 76 8.42 -14.10 8.87
N ALA A 77 8.97 -14.64 7.77
CA ALA A 77 10.41 -14.60 7.50
C ALA A 77 10.97 -13.17 7.39
N THR A 78 10.14 -12.18 7.07
CA THR A 78 10.56 -10.77 6.95
C THR A 78 10.48 -9.99 8.27
N HIS A 79 9.92 -10.59 9.34
CA HIS A 79 9.70 -9.92 10.63
C HIS A 79 10.93 -9.98 11.56
N GLN A 80 12.08 -10.36 11.01
CA GLN A 80 13.29 -10.56 11.79
C GLN A 80 14.00 -9.24 12.09
N ARG A 81 14.36 -9.04 13.35
CA ARG A 81 15.24 -7.95 13.76
C ARG A 81 16.66 -8.18 13.20
N PRO A 82 17.34 -7.14 12.68
CA PRO A 82 18.73 -7.26 12.27
C PRO A 82 19.65 -7.55 13.46
N SER A 83 20.74 -8.30 13.22
CA SER A 83 21.73 -8.66 14.25
C SER A 83 22.45 -7.46 14.88
N TRP A 84 22.53 -6.33 14.18
CA TRP A 84 23.15 -5.10 14.69
C TRP A 84 22.26 -4.33 15.67
N CYS A 85 20.94 -4.63 15.73
CA CYS A 85 20.02 -4.06 16.70
C CYS A 85 20.24 -4.68 18.09
N ILE A 86 21.35 -4.32 18.75
CA ILE A 86 21.75 -4.86 20.06
C ILE A 86 21.25 -4.02 21.25
N THR A 87 20.55 -2.92 21.00
CA THR A 87 19.97 -2.04 22.04
C THR A 87 18.51 -1.77 21.73
N ASP A 88 17.69 -1.56 22.76
CA ASP A 88 16.27 -1.22 22.63
C ASP A 88 16.07 0.03 21.76
N HIS A 89 16.97 1.01 21.87
CA HIS A 89 16.92 2.21 21.06
C HIS A 89 17.18 1.92 19.57
N ALA A 90 18.19 1.12 19.25
CA ALA A 90 18.47 0.73 17.86
C ALA A 90 17.32 -0.08 17.27
N GLU A 91 16.72 -0.98 18.06
CA GLU A 91 15.55 -1.76 17.64
C GLU A 91 14.33 -0.85 17.40
N PHE A 92 14.06 0.11 18.29
CA PHE A 92 13.02 1.11 18.09
C PHE A 92 13.26 1.91 16.79
N MET A 93 14.48 2.38 16.55
CA MET A 93 14.82 3.14 15.33
C MET A 93 14.66 2.30 14.07
N HIS A 94 15.05 1.02 14.11
CA HIS A 94 14.81 0.08 13.04
C HIS A 94 13.32 0.02 12.68
N TRP A 95 12.45 -0.30 13.64
CA TRP A 95 11.01 -0.40 13.42
C TRP A 95 10.38 0.93 12.99
N ARG A 96 10.81 2.05 13.58
CA ARG A 96 10.32 3.40 13.25
C ARG A 96 10.59 3.77 11.80
N HIS A 97 11.78 3.48 11.29
CA HIS A 97 12.18 3.90 9.94
C HIS A 97 11.88 2.85 8.87
N ARG A 98 11.60 1.60 9.26
CA ARG A 98 11.33 0.53 8.31
C ARG A 98 9.93 0.57 7.71
N ARG A 99 9.81 0.50 6.39
CA ARG A 99 8.50 0.40 5.72
C ARG A 99 7.81 -0.92 6.06
N LEU A 100 6.53 -0.83 6.41
CA LEU A 100 5.63 -1.97 6.55
C LEU A 100 4.76 -2.06 5.30
N ILE A 101 4.62 -3.24 4.73
CA ILE A 101 3.84 -3.47 3.52
C ILE A 101 2.89 -4.66 3.69
N PHE A 102 1.69 -4.54 3.14
CA PHE A 102 0.79 -5.66 2.86
C PHE A 102 0.79 -5.84 1.33
N ARG A 103 1.41 -6.92 0.86
CA ARG A 103 1.45 -7.26 -0.56
C ARG A 103 0.22 -8.08 -0.95
N THR A 104 -0.33 -7.77 -2.11
CA THR A 104 -1.54 -8.38 -2.64
C THR A 104 -1.34 -9.03 -4.01
N ASP A 105 -0.09 -9.07 -4.51
CA ASP A 105 0.23 -9.52 -5.87
C ASP A 105 0.21 -11.04 -6.05
N ASP A 106 0.07 -11.78 -4.96
CA ASP A 106 -0.07 -13.23 -4.84
C ASP A 106 -1.41 -13.65 -4.19
N LEU A 107 -2.37 -12.72 -4.13
CA LEU A 107 -3.71 -13.04 -3.63
C LEU A 107 -4.50 -13.88 -4.64
N ASP A 108 -5.20 -14.87 -4.08
CA ASP A 108 -6.32 -15.59 -4.68
C ASP A 108 -7.40 -15.79 -3.61
N VAL A 109 -8.59 -16.25 -4.03
CA VAL A 109 -9.76 -16.48 -3.17
C VAL A 109 -9.44 -17.31 -1.91
N ARG A 110 -8.45 -18.23 -1.97
CA ARG A 110 -8.06 -19.07 -0.85
C ARG A 110 -7.03 -18.38 0.04
N SER A 111 -6.10 -17.63 -0.54
CA SER A 111 -4.99 -17.01 0.19
C SER A 111 -5.35 -15.69 0.89
N VAL A 112 -6.48 -15.03 0.55
CA VAL A 112 -6.96 -13.83 1.27
C VAL A 112 -7.05 -14.08 2.78
N HIS A 113 -7.67 -15.20 3.20
CA HIS A 113 -7.84 -15.50 4.61
C HIS A 113 -6.49 -15.73 5.31
N ASP A 114 -5.61 -16.51 4.69
CA ASP A 114 -4.29 -16.84 5.25
C ASP A 114 -3.42 -15.59 5.40
N LYS A 115 -3.41 -14.71 4.39
CA LYS A 115 -2.68 -13.44 4.42
C LYS A 115 -3.19 -12.49 5.49
N VAL A 116 -4.51 -12.35 5.60
CA VAL A 116 -5.13 -11.52 6.63
C VAL A 116 -4.82 -12.08 8.02
N THR A 117 -4.84 -13.40 8.19
CA THR A 117 -4.49 -14.06 9.46
C THR A 117 -3.02 -13.84 9.83
N ALA A 118 -2.11 -13.96 8.86
CA ALA A 118 -0.69 -13.66 9.07
C ALA A 118 -0.48 -12.19 9.48
N ALA A 119 -1.15 -11.26 8.79
CA ALA A 119 -1.12 -9.84 9.13
C ALA A 119 -1.72 -9.56 10.52
N GLN A 120 -2.80 -10.24 10.92
CA GLN A 120 -3.39 -10.14 12.24
C GLN A 120 -2.42 -10.60 13.34
N ASN A 121 -1.70 -11.70 13.11
CA ASN A 121 -0.68 -12.17 14.04
C ASN A 121 0.44 -11.13 14.21
N PHE A 122 0.92 -10.54 13.12
CA PHE A 122 1.90 -9.45 13.19
C PHE A 122 1.34 -8.23 13.92
N ILE A 123 0.15 -7.75 13.57
CA ILE A 123 -0.45 -6.59 14.22
C ILE A 123 -0.61 -6.81 15.71
N THR A 124 -1.16 -7.96 16.11
CA THR A 124 -1.45 -8.25 17.52
C THR A 124 -0.17 -8.39 18.35
N ASN A 125 0.80 -9.16 17.85
CA ASN A 125 1.99 -9.53 18.61
C ASN A 125 3.15 -8.53 18.49
N VAL A 126 3.13 -7.64 17.50
CA VAL A 126 4.24 -6.73 17.21
C VAL A 126 3.80 -5.27 17.30
N LEU A 127 2.68 -4.92 16.66
CA LEU A 127 2.24 -3.52 16.58
C LEU A 127 1.34 -3.11 17.75
N PHE A 128 0.54 -4.01 18.32
CA PHE A 128 -0.37 -3.72 19.42
C PHE A 128 0.10 -4.26 20.77
N ASP A 129 1.17 -5.07 20.80
CA ASP A 129 1.85 -5.40 22.04
C ASP A 129 2.49 -4.14 22.64
N ALA A 130 2.08 -3.79 23.86
CA ALA A 130 2.55 -2.61 24.57
C ALA A 130 4.03 -2.72 25.00
N ASN A 131 4.57 -3.93 25.07
CA ASN A 131 5.97 -4.18 25.44
C ASN A 131 6.90 -4.26 24.23
N HIS A 132 6.36 -4.33 23.01
CA HIS A 132 7.16 -4.46 21.82
C HIS A 132 7.71 -3.08 21.36
N PRO A 133 9.00 -2.96 20.97
CA PRO A 133 9.58 -1.69 20.49
C PRO A 133 8.87 -1.10 19.26
N ALA A 134 8.12 -1.93 18.53
CA ALA A 134 7.30 -1.58 17.39
C ALA A 134 5.83 -1.24 17.73
N HIS A 135 5.51 -0.97 19.00
CA HIS A 135 4.15 -0.60 19.40
C HIS A 135 3.68 0.64 18.62
N LEU A 136 2.59 0.49 17.85
CA LEU A 136 2.14 1.45 16.85
C LEU A 136 1.85 2.86 17.43
N PRO A 137 1.19 2.99 18.60
CA PRO A 137 1.01 4.28 19.27
C PRO A 137 2.32 5.03 19.56
N THR A 138 3.40 4.33 19.94
CA THR A 138 4.68 4.94 20.33
C THR A 138 5.65 5.08 19.17
N LEU A 139 5.52 4.25 18.12
CA LEU A 139 6.40 4.24 16.95
C LEU A 139 6.48 5.58 16.21
N GLY A 140 5.50 6.47 16.38
CA GLY A 140 5.42 7.67 15.56
C GLY A 140 4.60 8.83 16.09
N GLN A 141 4.12 8.81 17.35
CA GLN A 141 3.06 9.75 17.79
C GLN A 141 1.88 9.77 16.79
N GLY A 142 1.47 8.58 16.32
CA GLY A 142 0.30 8.40 15.44
C GLY A 142 0.52 8.46 13.92
N GLN A 143 1.76 8.60 13.40
CA GLN A 143 1.99 8.78 11.95
C GLN A 143 2.52 7.56 11.19
N LYS A 144 2.80 6.43 11.85
CA LYS A 144 3.25 5.22 11.15
C LYS A 144 2.12 4.65 10.30
N LYS A 145 2.39 4.40 9.02
CA LYS A 145 1.45 3.80 8.07
C LYS A 145 1.99 2.49 7.52
N ILE A 146 1.09 1.54 7.33
CA ILE A 146 1.29 0.30 6.60
C ILE A 146 0.89 0.56 5.16
N MET A 147 1.78 0.29 4.23
CA MET A 147 1.50 0.43 2.81
C MET A 147 0.70 -0.79 2.34
N PHE A 148 -0.55 -0.59 1.95
CA PHE A 148 -1.38 -1.64 1.35
C PHE A 148 -1.31 -1.49 -0.17
N GLN A 149 -0.76 -2.50 -0.85
CA GLN A 149 -0.72 -2.49 -2.30
C GLN A 149 -2.09 -2.85 -2.86
N VAL A 150 -2.57 -2.08 -3.82
CA VAL A 150 -3.78 -2.39 -4.58
C VAL A 150 -3.35 -2.66 -6.00
N ILE A 151 -3.45 -3.93 -6.42
CA ILE A 151 -3.05 -4.35 -7.76
C ILE A 151 -4.21 -4.11 -8.73
N LEU A 152 -3.90 -3.39 -9.80
CA LEU A 152 -4.72 -3.36 -11.01
C LEU A 152 -4.05 -4.27 -12.04
N ARG A 153 -4.70 -5.38 -12.40
CA ARG A 153 -4.18 -6.26 -13.45
C ARG A 153 -4.39 -5.59 -14.79
N ALA A 154 -3.30 -5.26 -15.47
CA ALA A 154 -3.30 -4.63 -16.78
C ALA A 154 -3.26 -5.71 -17.86
N ASP A 155 -4.35 -5.86 -18.60
CA ASP A 155 -4.36 -6.60 -19.86
C ASP A 155 -3.79 -5.71 -20.96
N LEU A 156 -2.63 -6.09 -21.50
CA LEU A 156 -1.94 -5.37 -22.55
C LEU A 156 -2.37 -5.80 -23.97
N ALA A 157 -3.33 -6.72 -24.08
CA ALA A 157 -3.92 -7.13 -25.35
C ALA A 157 -4.87 -6.06 -25.93
N VAL A 158 -5.33 -6.28 -27.17
CA VAL A 158 -6.30 -5.40 -27.85
C VAL A 158 -7.60 -5.32 -27.04
N GLY A 159 -8.04 -4.11 -26.71
CA GLY A 159 -9.22 -3.84 -25.89
C GLY A 159 -9.06 -4.20 -24.41
N GLY A 160 -7.85 -4.56 -23.97
CA GLY A 160 -7.54 -4.89 -22.59
C GLY A 160 -7.72 -3.69 -21.67
N MET A 161 -8.35 -3.92 -20.52
CA MET A 161 -8.62 -2.90 -19.52
C MET A 161 -8.08 -3.34 -18.16
N PRO A 162 -7.50 -2.42 -17.37
CA PRO A 162 -7.05 -2.79 -16.06
C PRO A 162 -8.24 -3.08 -15.15
N VAL A 163 -8.16 -4.19 -14.43
CA VAL A 163 -9.18 -4.63 -13.49
C VAL A 163 -8.60 -4.59 -12.08
N ILE A 164 -9.33 -3.96 -11.17
CA ILE A 164 -9.08 -4.12 -9.75
C ILE A 164 -9.67 -5.47 -9.31
N GLU A 165 -8.80 -6.37 -8.90
CA GLU A 165 -9.21 -7.71 -8.48
C GLU A 165 -10.04 -7.64 -7.19
N GLU A 166 -11.12 -8.43 -7.14
CA GLU A 166 -12.03 -8.45 -6.00
C GLU A 166 -11.31 -8.83 -4.70
N ASP A 167 -10.40 -9.80 -4.79
CA ASP A 167 -9.57 -10.27 -3.69
C ASP A 167 -8.71 -9.17 -3.06
N ASN A 168 -8.27 -8.17 -3.85
CA ASN A 168 -7.52 -7.02 -3.31
C ASN A 168 -8.39 -6.16 -2.39
N LEU A 169 -9.64 -5.92 -2.79
CA LEU A 169 -10.58 -5.12 -2.00
C LEU A 169 -11.09 -5.91 -0.79
N MET A 170 -11.39 -7.19 -0.95
CA MET A 170 -11.77 -8.07 0.18
C MET A 170 -10.67 -8.14 1.24
N ALA A 171 -9.40 -8.29 0.81
CA ALA A 171 -8.26 -8.22 1.72
C ALA A 171 -8.13 -6.85 2.39
N LEU A 172 -8.36 -5.73 1.67
CA LEU A 172 -8.32 -4.39 2.24
C LEU A 172 -9.34 -4.21 3.37
N TRP A 173 -10.60 -4.63 3.17
CA TRP A 173 -11.63 -4.49 4.20
C TRP A 173 -11.40 -5.43 5.39
N ALA A 174 -10.95 -6.65 5.12
CA ALA A 174 -10.57 -7.59 6.18
C ALA A 174 -9.39 -7.06 6.99
N PHE A 175 -8.38 -6.48 6.33
CA PHE A 175 -7.23 -5.85 6.98
C PHE A 175 -7.63 -4.61 7.78
N LEU A 176 -8.55 -3.78 7.27
CA LEU A 176 -9.12 -2.67 8.02
C LEU A 176 -9.89 -3.14 9.27
N HIS A 177 -10.56 -4.28 9.19
CA HIS A 177 -11.21 -4.92 10.35
C HIS A 177 -10.18 -5.36 11.40
N VAL A 178 -9.05 -5.96 10.99
CA VAL A 178 -7.93 -6.32 11.89
C VAL A 178 -7.36 -5.08 12.61
N LEU A 179 -7.27 -3.96 11.90
CA LEU A 179 -6.87 -2.66 12.49
C LEU A 179 -7.98 -1.97 13.27
N ASN A 180 -9.09 -2.67 13.55
CA ASN A 180 -10.26 -2.14 14.23
C ASN A 180 -10.69 -0.79 13.63
N GLY A 181 -10.88 -0.73 12.31
CA GLY A 181 -11.37 0.46 11.61
C GLY A 181 -10.39 1.64 11.53
N GLN A 182 -9.15 1.52 12.02
CA GLN A 182 -8.17 2.61 12.01
C GLN A 182 -7.54 2.85 10.62
N TYR A 183 -8.36 3.30 9.66
CA TYR A 183 -7.96 3.56 8.27
C TYR A 183 -6.78 4.54 8.13
N LYS A 184 -6.55 5.42 9.13
CA LYS A 184 -5.44 6.39 9.16
C LYS A 184 -4.05 5.72 9.17
N HIS A 185 -3.96 4.46 9.61
CA HIS A 185 -2.73 3.66 9.59
C HIS A 185 -2.48 2.95 8.26
N ILE A 186 -3.35 3.11 7.26
CA ILE A 186 -3.19 2.51 5.94
C ILE A 186 -2.78 3.60 4.95
N LYS A 187 -1.74 3.33 4.15
CA LYS A 187 -1.40 4.09 2.94
C LYS A 187 -1.67 3.19 1.74
N LEU A 188 -2.62 3.55 0.89
CA LEU A 188 -2.87 2.83 -0.36
C LEU A 188 -1.76 3.13 -1.36
N ALA A 189 -1.27 2.09 -2.04
CA ALA A 189 -0.32 2.21 -3.14
C ALA A 189 -0.86 1.43 -4.34
N PHE A 190 -1.15 2.13 -5.43
CA PHE A 190 -1.71 1.52 -6.64
C PHE A 190 -0.60 1.09 -7.59
N VAL A 191 -0.69 -0.15 -8.06
CA VAL A 191 0.33 -0.76 -8.91
C VAL A 191 -0.36 -1.48 -10.05
N PHE A 192 0.02 -1.17 -11.29
CA PHE A 192 -0.31 -2.03 -12.43
C PHE A 192 0.54 -3.30 -12.36
N LYS A 193 -0.09 -4.44 -12.59
CA LYS A 193 0.57 -5.73 -12.77
C LYS A 193 0.25 -6.26 -14.16
N ASP A 194 1.27 -6.63 -14.92
CA ASP A 194 1.08 -7.31 -16.21
C ASP A 194 0.31 -8.63 -16.00
N SER A 195 -0.77 -8.83 -16.75
CA SER A 195 -1.62 -10.03 -16.65
C SER A 195 -1.10 -11.22 -17.46
N SER A 196 -0.02 -11.07 -18.23
CA SER A 196 0.56 -12.14 -19.05
C SER A 196 0.98 -13.37 -18.23
N ASP A 197 1.48 -13.15 -17.01
CA ASP A 197 1.75 -14.19 -16.02
C ASP A 197 1.21 -13.75 -14.63
N PRO A 198 -0.02 -14.17 -14.27
CA PRO A 198 -0.64 -13.77 -13.01
C PRO A 198 0.10 -14.30 -11.78
N ASN A 199 0.92 -15.34 -11.92
CA ASN A 199 1.67 -15.95 -10.81
C ASN A 199 3.04 -15.29 -10.59
N ASN A 200 3.50 -14.45 -11.53
CA ASN A 200 4.77 -13.78 -11.42
C ASN A 200 4.70 -12.59 -10.45
N VAL A 201 5.33 -12.76 -9.28
CA VAL A 201 5.40 -11.77 -8.19
C VAL A 201 6.66 -10.89 -8.26
N SER A 202 7.43 -10.99 -9.34
CA SER A 202 8.63 -10.19 -9.56
C SER A 202 8.31 -8.70 -9.59
N SER A 203 9.25 -7.86 -9.16
CA SER A 203 9.13 -6.41 -9.35
C SER A 203 9.10 -6.01 -10.83
N ALA A 204 9.65 -6.86 -11.72
CA ALA A 204 9.69 -6.59 -13.16
C ALA A 204 8.29 -6.51 -13.80
N THR A 205 7.31 -7.23 -13.28
CA THR A 205 5.93 -7.28 -13.79
C THR A 205 5.02 -6.19 -13.22
N LYS A 206 5.58 -5.25 -12.44
CA LYS A 206 4.82 -4.24 -11.70
C LYS A 206 5.28 -2.83 -12.04
N ARG A 207 4.33 -1.89 -12.14
CA ARG A 207 4.58 -0.46 -12.31
C ARG A 207 3.67 0.35 -11.40
N GLU A 208 4.21 1.26 -10.62
CA GLU A 208 3.38 2.18 -9.82
C GLU A 208 2.54 3.07 -10.76
N ILE A 209 1.28 3.29 -10.41
CA ILE A 209 0.42 4.24 -11.12
C ILE A 209 0.81 5.65 -10.67
N ALA A 210 1.24 6.48 -11.63
CA ALA A 210 1.68 7.87 -11.39
C ALA A 210 2.66 7.97 -10.21
N PRO A 211 3.93 7.54 -10.42
CA PRO A 211 4.97 7.70 -9.40
C PRO A 211 5.11 9.17 -9.01
N ASP A 212 5.33 9.40 -7.71
CA ASP A 212 5.41 10.74 -7.09
C ASP A 212 4.18 11.63 -7.32
N ASP A 213 3.03 11.01 -7.56
CA ASP A 213 1.75 11.67 -7.86
C ASP A 213 1.84 12.62 -9.06
N SER A 214 2.70 12.27 -10.03
CA SER A 214 3.00 13.07 -11.22
C SER A 214 2.64 12.38 -12.53
N GLY A 215 2.58 13.16 -13.60
CA GLY A 215 2.34 12.68 -14.96
C GLY A 215 0.86 12.46 -15.31
N PRO A 216 0.60 11.92 -16.52
CA PRO A 216 -0.75 11.85 -17.10
C PRO A 216 -1.73 10.98 -16.30
N LEU A 217 -1.23 9.99 -15.56
CA LEU A 217 -2.07 9.11 -14.74
C LEU A 217 -2.35 9.64 -13.32
N ALA A 218 -1.83 10.82 -12.95
CA ALA A 218 -1.96 11.35 -11.60
C ALA A 218 -3.41 11.55 -11.19
N VAL A 219 -4.25 12.13 -12.06
CA VAL A 219 -5.68 12.35 -11.79
C VAL A 219 -6.42 11.03 -11.58
N ILE A 220 -6.08 9.98 -12.35
CA ILE A 220 -6.65 8.65 -12.20
C ILE A 220 -6.28 8.07 -10.83
N LYS A 221 -5.00 8.15 -10.43
CA LYS A 221 -4.54 7.72 -9.11
C LYS A 221 -5.30 8.44 -7.99
N GLN A 222 -5.45 9.76 -8.07
CA GLN A 222 -6.16 10.56 -7.07
C GLN A 222 -7.65 10.22 -6.99
N ASN A 223 -8.32 9.96 -8.12
CA ASN A 223 -9.71 9.53 -8.13
C ASN A 223 -9.88 8.16 -7.48
N MET A 224 -9.03 7.18 -7.82
CA MET A 224 -9.06 5.85 -7.20
C MET A 224 -8.78 5.92 -5.69
N LEU A 225 -7.79 6.72 -5.28
CA LEU A 225 -7.50 6.98 -3.86
C LEU A 225 -8.73 7.55 -3.14
N SER A 226 -9.39 8.55 -3.74
CA SER A 226 -10.56 9.21 -3.15
C SER A 226 -11.74 8.26 -3.00
N ILE A 227 -12.01 7.43 -4.02
CA ILE A 227 -13.05 6.40 -3.99
C ILE A 227 -12.76 5.39 -2.86
N LEU A 228 -11.58 4.76 -2.86
CA LEU A 228 -11.28 3.73 -1.86
C LEU A 228 -11.19 4.30 -0.44
N LEU A 229 -10.62 5.50 -0.25
CA LEU A 229 -10.57 6.14 1.06
C LEU A 229 -11.98 6.42 1.59
N THR A 230 -12.90 6.89 0.73
CA THR A 230 -14.29 7.12 1.14
C THR A 230 -14.96 5.80 1.54
N ALA A 231 -14.77 4.74 0.76
CA ALA A 231 -15.26 3.40 1.10
C ALA A 231 -14.69 2.89 2.43
N MET A 232 -13.39 3.06 2.66
CA MET A 232 -12.73 2.70 3.93
C MET A 232 -13.33 3.44 5.12
N ILE A 233 -13.57 4.75 4.99
CA ILE A 233 -14.17 5.56 6.05
C ILE A 233 -15.58 5.04 6.37
N ARG A 234 -16.41 4.81 5.34
CA ARG A 234 -17.77 4.28 5.54
C ARG A 234 -17.77 2.90 6.18
N TYR A 235 -16.91 1.99 5.72
CA TYR A 235 -16.78 0.68 6.32
C TYR A 235 -16.24 0.76 7.77
N ALA A 236 -15.34 1.69 8.07
CA ALA A 236 -14.87 1.91 9.44
C ALA A 236 -15.97 2.46 10.37
N GLU A 237 -16.85 3.34 9.88
CA GLU A 237 -18.00 3.84 10.64
C GLU A 237 -18.89 2.69 11.14
N CYS A 238 -19.09 1.64 10.34
CA CYS A 238 -19.89 0.48 10.75
C CYS A 238 -19.20 -0.37 11.83
N LEU A 239 -17.86 -0.38 11.89
CA LEU A 239 -17.10 -1.06 12.96
C LEU A 239 -17.21 -0.33 14.30
N HIS A 240 -17.32 1.00 14.26
CA HIS A 240 -17.32 1.86 15.44
C HIS A 240 -18.69 2.41 15.83
N THR A 241 -19.74 1.99 15.13
CA THR A 241 -21.11 2.41 15.46
C THR A 241 -21.41 2.06 16.91
N ASP A 242 -21.90 3.05 17.68
CA ASP A 242 -22.25 2.88 19.09
C ASP A 242 -23.22 1.69 19.25
N ARG A 243 -23.02 0.90 20.31
CA ARG A 243 -23.90 -0.22 20.68
C ARG A 243 -25.33 0.24 20.93
N ALA A 244 -25.54 1.52 21.25
CA ALA A 244 -26.88 2.10 21.40
C ALA A 244 -27.65 2.24 20.08
N VAL A 245 -26.97 2.25 18.92
CA VAL A 245 -27.62 2.33 17.61
C VAL A 245 -28.28 0.98 17.29
N PRO A 246 -29.59 0.94 16.95
CA PRO A 246 -30.25 -0.30 16.59
C PRO A 246 -29.54 -1.02 15.44
N PRO A 247 -29.44 -2.36 15.45
CA PRO A 247 -28.80 -3.13 14.37
C PRO A 247 -29.38 -2.80 12.99
N ALA A 248 -30.70 -2.65 12.88
CA ALA A 248 -31.36 -2.23 11.65
C ALA A 248 -30.76 -0.92 11.11
N GLU A 249 -30.49 0.04 11.98
CA GLU A 249 -29.98 1.35 11.61
C GLU A 249 -28.48 1.36 11.33
N LYS A 250 -27.70 0.56 12.09
CA LYS A 250 -26.27 0.32 11.84
C LYS A 250 -26.02 -0.30 10.47
N TRP A 251 -26.85 -1.28 10.09
CA TRP A 251 -26.60 -2.11 8.91
C TRP A 251 -27.43 -1.75 7.67
N LYS A 252 -28.43 -0.85 7.78
CA LYS A 252 -29.36 -0.50 6.67
C LYS A 252 -28.69 -0.14 5.34
N ARG A 253 -27.44 0.35 5.38
CA ARG A 253 -26.67 0.69 4.18
C ARG A 253 -26.15 -0.55 3.46
N TYR A 254 -25.84 -1.61 4.20
CA TYR A 254 -25.12 -2.78 3.70
C TYR A 254 -26.03 -3.98 3.51
N LEU A 255 -27.12 -4.05 4.27
CA LEU A 255 -27.97 -5.23 4.37
C LEU A 255 -29.44 -4.83 4.21
N PRO A 256 -30.27 -5.73 3.63
CA PRO A 256 -31.72 -5.65 3.72
C PRO A 256 -32.21 -5.53 5.16
N GLN A 257 -33.36 -4.87 5.37
CA GLN A 257 -33.87 -4.51 6.69
C GLN A 257 -34.12 -5.72 7.60
N ASP A 258 -34.64 -6.80 7.05
CA ASP A 258 -34.87 -8.07 7.74
C ASP A 258 -33.55 -8.68 8.25
N VAL A 259 -32.52 -8.76 7.41
CA VAL A 259 -31.18 -9.25 7.77
C VAL A 259 -30.49 -8.32 8.77
N ALA A 260 -30.64 -7.00 8.58
CA ALA A 260 -30.06 -5.99 9.45
C ALA A 260 -30.62 -6.10 10.88
N ALA A 261 -31.95 -6.25 11.00
CA ALA A 261 -32.67 -6.34 12.26
C ALA A 261 -32.58 -7.73 12.94
N ASP A 262 -32.30 -8.79 12.19
CA ASP A 262 -32.25 -10.16 12.72
C ASP A 262 -31.09 -10.33 13.72
N ALA A 263 -31.43 -10.50 15.00
CA ALA A 263 -30.47 -10.73 16.09
C ALA A 263 -29.87 -12.14 16.09
N SER A 264 -30.47 -13.09 15.37
CA SER A 264 -29.95 -14.46 15.26
C SER A 264 -28.73 -14.55 14.34
N ILE A 265 -28.54 -13.58 13.44
CA ILE A 265 -27.39 -13.50 12.55
C ILE A 265 -26.23 -12.84 13.31
N PRO A 266 -25.12 -13.55 13.56
CA PRO A 266 -23.98 -13.00 14.27
C PRO A 266 -23.34 -11.82 13.50
N ASP A 267 -22.83 -10.84 14.23
CA ASP A 267 -22.16 -9.66 13.68
C ASP A 267 -21.04 -10.02 12.69
N ILE A 268 -20.30 -11.11 12.91
CA ILE A 268 -19.25 -11.57 11.98
C ILE A 268 -19.79 -11.88 10.58
N ARG A 269 -21.01 -12.43 10.47
CA ARG A 269 -21.67 -12.66 9.18
C ARG A 269 -22.17 -11.36 8.56
N LYS A 270 -22.66 -10.42 9.38
CA LYS A 270 -23.07 -9.09 8.92
C LYS A 270 -21.87 -8.29 8.38
N TYR A 271 -20.71 -8.36 9.04
CA TYR A 271 -19.46 -7.79 8.53
C TYR A 271 -19.01 -8.43 7.23
N HIS A 272 -19.16 -9.75 7.07
CA HIS A 272 -18.87 -10.41 5.78
C HIS A 272 -19.69 -9.81 4.63
N ARG A 273 -21.01 -9.72 4.81
CA ARG A 273 -21.88 -9.12 3.79
C ARG A 273 -21.61 -7.64 3.54
N ALA A 274 -21.30 -6.88 4.59
CA ALA A 274 -20.89 -5.49 4.43
C ALA A 274 -19.59 -5.34 3.62
N ARG A 275 -18.65 -6.29 3.73
CA ARG A 275 -17.44 -6.33 2.90
C ARG A 275 -17.78 -6.62 1.44
N GLU A 276 -18.56 -7.65 1.16
CA GLU A 276 -18.98 -8.02 -0.21
C GLU A 276 -19.65 -6.82 -0.90
N TYR A 277 -20.59 -6.19 -0.21
CA TYR A 277 -21.29 -5.01 -0.69
C TYR A 277 -20.34 -3.83 -0.95
N THR A 278 -19.46 -3.50 0.01
CA THR A 278 -18.50 -2.39 -0.15
C THR A 278 -17.51 -2.66 -1.29
N THR A 279 -17.06 -3.91 -1.43
CA THR A 279 -16.21 -4.37 -2.54
C THR A 279 -16.88 -4.15 -3.89
N PHE A 280 -18.11 -4.65 -4.06
CA PHE A 280 -18.86 -4.52 -5.30
C PHE A 280 -18.99 -3.05 -5.72
N HIS A 281 -19.42 -2.19 -4.80
CA HIS A 281 -19.63 -0.78 -5.11
C HIS A 281 -18.32 -0.02 -5.35
N ALA A 282 -17.29 -0.23 -4.53
CA ALA A 282 -15.99 0.43 -4.71
C ALA A 282 -15.36 0.05 -6.06
N ARG A 283 -15.38 -1.24 -6.41
CA ARG A 283 -14.92 -1.75 -7.71
C ARG A 283 -15.67 -1.08 -8.86
N ARG A 284 -17.00 -1.08 -8.83
CA ARG A 284 -17.83 -0.48 -9.88
C ARG A 284 -17.54 1.02 -10.07
N GLN A 285 -17.27 1.77 -9.00
CA GLN A 285 -16.90 3.20 -9.14
C GLN A 285 -15.50 3.38 -9.74
N VAL A 286 -14.53 2.53 -9.39
CA VAL A 286 -13.20 2.56 -10.02
C VAL A 286 -13.31 2.23 -11.52
N GLU A 287 -14.06 1.18 -11.88
CA GLU A 287 -14.25 0.77 -13.28
C GLU A 287 -14.90 1.88 -14.12
N LYS A 288 -15.84 2.65 -13.54
CA LYS A 288 -16.46 3.80 -14.20
C LYS A 288 -15.47 4.90 -14.58
N ILE A 289 -14.31 5.01 -13.94
CA ILE A 289 -13.28 5.99 -14.36
C ILE A 289 -12.93 5.78 -15.83
N PHE A 290 -13.01 4.53 -16.32
CA PHE A 290 -12.55 4.13 -17.64
C PHE A 290 -13.68 3.81 -18.63
N HIS A 291 -14.92 4.25 -18.38
CA HIS A 291 -16.10 3.78 -19.13
C HIS A 291 -16.18 4.21 -20.61
N THR A 292 -15.45 5.25 -21.01
CA THR A 292 -15.47 5.76 -22.40
C THR A 292 -14.29 5.26 -23.20
N ARG A 293 -14.47 4.93 -24.48
CA ARG A 293 -13.38 4.47 -25.38
C ARG A 293 -12.15 5.37 -25.41
N GLN A 294 -12.32 6.69 -25.33
CA GLN A 294 -11.19 7.63 -25.29
C GLN A 294 -10.33 7.46 -24.02
N LYS A 295 -10.98 7.33 -22.85
CA LYS A 295 -10.31 7.07 -21.56
C LYS A 295 -9.64 5.71 -21.51
N GLN A 296 -10.25 4.71 -22.14
CA GLN A 296 -9.69 3.36 -22.31
C GLN A 296 -8.38 3.43 -23.11
N GLY A 297 -8.42 4.08 -24.27
CA GLY A 297 -7.23 4.28 -25.12
C GLY A 297 -6.11 5.07 -24.44
N PHE A 298 -6.47 6.13 -23.69
CA PHE A 298 -5.52 6.88 -22.87
C PHE A 298 -4.79 5.98 -21.88
N LEU A 299 -5.55 5.23 -21.09
CA LEU A 299 -5.02 4.35 -20.06
C LEU A 299 -4.16 3.25 -20.66
N GLN A 300 -4.66 2.56 -21.68
CA GLN A 300 -3.97 1.45 -22.33
C GLN A 300 -2.64 1.89 -22.95
N LYS A 301 -2.61 3.04 -23.65
CA LYS A 301 -1.37 3.62 -24.17
C LYS A 301 -0.35 3.86 -23.05
N HIS A 302 -0.76 4.51 -21.96
CA HIS A 302 0.15 4.82 -20.85
C HIS A 302 0.61 3.57 -20.08
N MET A 303 -0.21 2.52 -20.02
CA MET A 303 0.22 1.22 -19.50
C MET A 303 1.25 0.56 -20.42
N CYS A 304 1.00 0.49 -21.73
CA CYS A 304 1.97 -0.04 -22.69
C CYS A 304 3.31 0.69 -22.61
N ASP A 305 3.29 2.03 -22.54
CA ASP A 305 4.48 2.86 -22.35
C ASP A 305 5.22 2.50 -21.05
N ALA A 306 4.49 2.33 -19.94
CA ALA A 306 5.08 1.99 -18.63
C ALA A 306 5.74 0.59 -18.60
N PHE A 307 5.20 -0.36 -19.37
CA PHE A 307 5.76 -1.71 -19.49
C PHE A 307 6.77 -1.84 -20.64
N GLY A 308 6.96 -0.81 -21.46
CA GLY A 308 7.85 -0.87 -22.63
C GLY A 308 7.34 -1.80 -23.73
N VAL A 309 6.03 -1.98 -23.82
CA VAL A 309 5.37 -2.85 -24.81
C VAL A 309 4.83 -2.00 -25.95
N GLY A 310 5.03 -2.46 -27.20
CA GLY A 310 4.46 -1.81 -28.37
C GLY A 310 2.93 -1.82 -28.33
N TRP A 311 2.30 -0.71 -28.71
CA TRP A 311 0.85 -0.61 -28.68
C TRP A 311 0.25 -1.51 -29.76
N PRO A 312 -0.84 -2.24 -29.50
CA PRO A 312 -1.47 -3.05 -30.52
C PRO A 312 -2.00 -2.14 -31.64
N MET A 313 -1.46 -2.27 -32.85
CA MET A 313 -1.83 -1.41 -33.99
C MET A 313 -3.32 -1.49 -34.33
N ASP A 314 -3.97 -2.61 -34.05
CA ASP A 314 -5.41 -2.81 -34.30
C ASP A 314 -6.30 -2.27 -33.19
N ASP A 315 -5.74 -1.70 -32.13
CA ASP A 315 -6.52 -1.17 -31.03
C ASP A 315 -7.23 0.14 -31.40
N THR A 316 -8.53 0.02 -31.62
CA THR A 316 -9.39 1.17 -31.96
C THR A 316 -9.51 2.20 -30.84
N THR A 317 -9.29 1.81 -29.58
CA THR A 317 -9.38 2.74 -28.45
C THR A 317 -8.12 3.61 -28.36
N ILE A 318 -6.93 3.02 -28.50
CA ILE A 318 -5.66 3.76 -28.56
C ILE A 318 -5.67 4.68 -29.79
N LYS A 319 -6.08 4.18 -30.96
CA LYS A 319 -6.21 5.00 -32.19
C LYS A 319 -7.18 6.17 -31.99
N LEU A 320 -8.32 5.94 -31.35
CA LEU A 320 -9.28 7.00 -31.04
C LEU A 320 -8.68 8.06 -30.12
N TYR A 321 -7.97 7.65 -29.08
CA TYR A 321 -7.29 8.58 -28.18
C TYR A 321 -6.19 9.38 -28.91
N THR A 322 -5.30 8.72 -29.66
CA THR A 322 -4.16 9.38 -30.31
C THR A 322 -4.56 10.29 -31.47
N SER A 323 -5.76 10.12 -32.03
CA SER A 323 -6.32 11.00 -33.05
C SER A 323 -7.08 12.20 -32.50
N GLN A 324 -7.37 12.24 -31.20
CA GLN A 324 -8.02 13.37 -30.53
C GLN A 324 -6.97 14.24 -29.82
N LEU A 325 -7.13 15.56 -29.90
CA LEU A 325 -6.23 16.50 -29.21
C LEU A 325 -6.62 16.61 -27.73
N GLY A 326 -5.65 16.40 -26.83
CA GLY A 326 -5.76 16.65 -25.40
C GLY A 326 -5.99 15.42 -24.53
N GLU A 327 -5.70 15.56 -23.23
CA GLU A 327 -5.94 14.52 -22.24
C GLU A 327 -7.45 14.40 -21.94
N PRO A 328 -8.01 13.17 -21.80
CA PRO A 328 -9.41 13.01 -21.42
C PRO A 328 -9.68 13.57 -20.04
N HIS A 329 -10.88 14.12 -19.84
CA HIS A 329 -11.29 14.61 -18.53
C HIS A 329 -11.75 13.46 -17.61
N PHE A 330 -11.16 13.36 -16.41
CA PHE A 330 -11.48 12.35 -15.39
C PHE A 330 -12.13 13.00 -14.15
N PRO A 331 -13.43 13.34 -14.19
CA PRO A 331 -14.11 13.89 -13.02
C PRO A 331 -14.19 12.84 -11.90
N LEU A 332 -14.05 13.29 -10.66
CA LEU A 332 -14.29 12.43 -9.50
C LEU A 332 -15.79 12.16 -9.38
N ASP A 333 -16.18 10.90 -9.52
CA ASP A 333 -17.52 10.40 -9.20
C ASP A 333 -17.42 9.40 -8.04
N LEU A 334 -17.85 9.84 -6.85
CA LEU A 334 -17.97 8.96 -5.69
C LEU A 334 -19.22 8.06 -5.79
N GLY A 335 -20.13 8.35 -6.72
CA GLY A 335 -21.43 7.70 -6.83
C GLY A 335 -22.39 8.04 -5.68
N PRO A 336 -23.67 7.69 -5.82
CA PRO A 336 -24.68 7.92 -4.77
C PRO A 336 -24.36 7.13 -3.49
N PHE A 337 -23.82 5.93 -3.64
CA PHE A 337 -23.46 5.03 -2.54
C PHE A 337 -22.39 5.60 -1.57
N MET A 338 -21.48 6.43 -2.06
CA MET A 338 -20.39 6.99 -1.23
C MET A 338 -20.59 8.46 -0.87
N LYS A 339 -21.66 9.08 -1.39
CA LYS A 339 -22.15 10.39 -0.95
C LYS A 339 -23.08 10.21 0.25
N GLU A 340 -23.16 11.21 1.11
CA GLU A 340 -24.12 11.19 2.21
C GLU A 340 -25.54 11.24 1.68
N GLY A 341 -26.39 10.32 2.11
CA GLY A 341 -27.83 10.54 2.11
C GLY A 341 -28.74 9.58 1.35
N GLU A 342 -28.27 8.58 0.60
CA GLU A 342 -29.20 7.68 -0.11
C GLU A 342 -28.82 6.21 0.02
N ALA A 343 -29.73 5.43 0.61
CA ALA A 343 -29.70 3.99 0.53
C ALA A 343 -30.21 3.60 -0.86
N ASP A 344 -29.36 2.94 -1.65
CA ASP A 344 -29.83 2.14 -2.78
C ASP A 344 -30.08 0.73 -2.21
N PRO A 345 -31.35 0.30 -2.07
CA PRO A 345 -31.61 -1.08 -1.71
C PRO A 345 -31.03 -1.91 -2.86
N LEU A 346 -30.31 -2.96 -2.52
CA LEU A 346 -30.03 -4.03 -3.47
C LEU A 346 -31.37 -4.42 -4.11
N GLY A 347 -31.63 -3.91 -5.32
CA GLY A 347 -32.72 -4.38 -6.16
C GLY A 347 -32.39 -5.82 -6.51
N ASP A 348 -33.18 -6.72 -5.93
CA ASP A 348 -33.29 -8.14 -6.22
C ASP A 348 -31.96 -8.87 -6.49
N LEU A 349 -31.30 -9.29 -5.39
CA LEU A 349 -30.49 -10.51 -5.34
C LEU A 349 -31.15 -11.53 -4.42
#